data_AF-A0A1E5WG23-F1
#
_entry.id   AF-A0A1E5WG23-F1
#
_cell.length_a   1.000
_cell.length_b   1.000
_cell.length_c   1.000
_cell.angle_alpha   90.00
_cell.angle_beta   90.00
_cell.angle_gamma   90.00
#
_symmetry.space_group_name_H-M   'P 1'
#
loop_
_entity.id
_entity.type
_entity.pdbx_description
1 polymer ?
#
loop_
_entity_poly.entity_id
_entity_poly.type
_entity_poly.pdbx_seq_one_letter_code
_entity_poly.pdbx_strand_id
1 'polypeptide(L)'
;MNASMLSVGLNVFPFVWAASPATAELEGVVMDWMGRLLGLPQRLLYSGGGGGVLQGSTCEAVVCTLAAARDRALAKLGHESIMKLVVYASDQTHVTFQKGAQLIGIPPSNFRVIQTSAASGYGLITDAIRAAVGRDVASGVVPLYLLGCRIPRIFT
;
A
#
# COMPACT_ATOMS: atom_id res chain seq x y z
N MET A 1 -4.90 -5.70 -33.99
CA MET A 1 -5.63 -6.12 -32.78
C MET A 1 -4.64 -6.12 -31.63
N ASN A 2 -4.80 -5.24 -30.64
CA ASN A 2 -3.86 -5.07 -29.51
C ASN A 2 -4.37 -5.81 -28.27
N ALA A 3 -3.54 -5.91 -27.22
CA ALA A 3 -3.86 -6.66 -26.00
C ALA A 3 -5.16 -6.19 -25.32
N SER A 4 -5.40 -4.87 -25.27
CA SER A 4 -6.63 -4.31 -24.69
C SER A 4 -7.88 -4.70 -25.48
N MET A 5 -7.83 -4.66 -26.82
CA MET A 5 -8.94 -5.10 -27.67
C MET A 5 -9.22 -6.60 -27.52
N LEU A 6 -8.17 -7.42 -27.40
CA LEU A 6 -8.30 -8.87 -27.14
C LEU A 6 -8.97 -9.13 -25.79
N SER A 7 -8.50 -8.47 -24.73
CA SER A 7 -9.05 -8.65 -23.38
C SER A 7 -10.54 -8.30 -23.33
N VAL A 8 -10.93 -7.18 -23.95
CA VAL A 8 -12.35 -6.77 -24.03
C VAL A 8 -13.16 -7.73 -24.89
N GLY A 9 -12.61 -8.19 -26.02
CA GLY A 9 -13.30 -9.14 -26.92
C GLY A 9 -13.53 -10.52 -26.30
N LEU A 10 -12.62 -10.98 -25.43
CA LEU A 10 -12.78 -12.23 -24.69
C LEU A 10 -13.82 -12.12 -23.57
N ASN A 11 -14.00 -10.93 -22.98
CA ASN A 11 -14.99 -10.64 -21.94
C ASN A 11 -15.02 -11.67 -20.79
N VAL A 12 -13.82 -12.08 -20.34
CA VAL A 12 -13.64 -13.07 -19.26
C VAL A 12 -13.66 -12.37 -17.90
N PHE A 13 -14.35 -12.98 -16.92
CA PHE A 13 -14.46 -12.47 -15.54
C PHE A 13 -13.76 -13.42 -14.55
N PRO A 14 -12.45 -13.27 -14.30
CA PRO A 14 -11.66 -14.20 -13.51
C PRO A 14 -11.77 -13.93 -11.99
N PHE A 15 -12.98 -13.91 -11.42
CA PHE A 15 -13.17 -13.62 -9.98
C PHE A 15 -12.70 -14.78 -9.06
N VAL A 16 -12.62 -15.99 -9.59
CA VAL A 16 -12.01 -17.16 -8.96
C VAL A 16 -11.17 -17.92 -9.99
N TRP A 17 -10.17 -18.65 -9.52
CA TRP A 17 -9.29 -19.45 -10.38
C TRP A 17 -10.08 -20.38 -11.31
N ALA A 18 -11.12 -21.07 -10.79
CA ALA A 18 -11.94 -21.99 -11.58
C ALA A 18 -12.71 -21.32 -12.73
N ALA A 19 -12.95 -20.00 -12.67
CA ALA A 19 -13.66 -19.26 -13.71
C ALA A 19 -12.76 -18.93 -14.91
N SER A 20 -11.46 -18.74 -14.67
CA SER A 20 -10.46 -18.64 -15.74
C SER A 20 -9.06 -18.95 -15.21
N PRO A 21 -8.66 -20.24 -15.23
CA PRO A 21 -7.33 -20.64 -14.77
C PRO A 21 -6.22 -19.95 -15.55
N ALA A 22 -6.38 -19.86 -16.87
CA ALA A 22 -5.38 -19.24 -17.75
C ALA A 22 -5.11 -17.77 -17.41
N THR A 23 -6.16 -16.99 -17.07
CA THR A 23 -5.98 -15.59 -16.70
C THR A 23 -5.29 -15.45 -15.34
N ALA A 24 -5.69 -16.24 -14.34
CA ALA A 24 -5.10 -16.20 -13.01
C ALA A 24 -3.62 -16.61 -13.00
N GLU A 25 -3.26 -17.69 -13.71
CA GLU A 25 -1.87 -18.13 -13.84
C GLU A 25 -1.02 -17.11 -14.61
N LEU A 26 -1.57 -16.53 -15.69
CA LEU A 26 -0.87 -15.50 -16.47
C LEU A 26 -0.55 -14.27 -15.63
N GLU A 27 -1.49 -13.82 -14.80
CA GLU A 27 -1.26 -12.71 -13.88
C GLU A 27 -0.10 -13.00 -12.93
N GLY A 28 -0.07 -14.20 -12.33
CA GLY A 28 1.02 -14.62 -11.44
C GLY A 28 2.40 -14.56 -12.12
N VAL A 29 2.50 -15.07 -13.35
CA VAL A 29 3.75 -15.07 -14.12
C VAL A 29 4.19 -13.65 -14.47
N VAL A 30 3.27 -12.79 -14.93
CA VAL A 30 3.57 -11.39 -15.28
C VAL A 30 4.02 -10.61 -14.05
N MET A 31 3.39 -10.83 -12.90
CA MET A 31 3.80 -10.21 -11.63
C MET A 31 5.20 -10.66 -11.19
N ASP A 32 5.55 -11.93 -11.37
CA ASP A 32 6.91 -12.44 -11.11
C ASP A 32 7.94 -11.81 -12.05
N TRP A 33 7.62 -11.63 -13.33
CA TRP A 33 8.49 -10.93 -14.28
C TRP A 33 8.73 -9.48 -13.87
N MET A 34 7.67 -8.74 -13.53
CA MET A 34 7.78 -7.36 -13.06
C MET A 34 8.60 -7.26 -11.77
N GLY A 35 8.38 -8.17 -10.81
CA GLY A 35 9.14 -8.19 -9.57
C GLY A 35 10.64 -8.45 -9.78
N ARG A 36 10.99 -9.35 -10.72
CA ARG A 36 12.39 -9.60 -11.10
C ARG A 36 13.02 -8.41 -11.80
N LEU A 37 12.29 -7.74 -12.71
CA LEU A 37 12.77 -6.53 -13.40
C LEU A 37 13.06 -5.38 -12.42
N LEU A 38 12.25 -5.26 -11.37
CA LEU A 38 12.44 -4.27 -10.30
C LEU A 38 13.50 -4.67 -9.26
N GLY A 39 14.11 -5.85 -9.39
CA GLY A 39 15.09 -6.35 -8.42
C GLY A 39 14.49 -6.66 -7.04
N LEU A 40 13.20 -7.00 -6.97
CA LEU A 40 12.55 -7.33 -5.71
C LEU A 40 13.05 -8.67 -5.15
N PRO A 41 13.15 -8.81 -3.81
CA PRO A 41 13.56 -10.07 -3.20
C PRO A 41 12.53 -11.18 -3.45
N GLN A 42 13.02 -12.42 -3.59
CA GLN A 42 12.22 -13.61 -3.90
C GLN A 42 10.99 -13.80 -2.98
N ARG A 43 11.08 -13.45 -1.70
CA ARG A 43 9.96 -13.55 -0.75
C ARG A 43 8.72 -12.72 -1.12
N LEU A 44 8.85 -11.76 -2.03
CA LEU A 44 7.75 -10.93 -2.53
C LEU A 44 7.16 -11.47 -3.84
N LEU A 45 7.82 -12.46 -4.46
CA LEU A 45 7.39 -13.11 -5.70
C LEU A 45 6.51 -14.31 -5.37
N TYR A 46 5.65 -14.71 -6.32
CA TYR A 46 4.86 -15.94 -6.22
C TYR A 46 5.75 -17.16 -6.05
N SER A 47 6.87 -17.20 -6.78
CA SER A 47 7.87 -18.27 -6.67
C SER A 47 8.55 -18.39 -5.30
N GLY A 48 8.48 -17.37 -4.43
CA GLY A 48 9.07 -17.36 -3.09
C GLY A 48 8.05 -17.33 -1.94
N GLY A 49 6.78 -17.66 -2.20
CA GLY A 49 5.71 -17.70 -1.19
C GLY A 49 5.05 -16.34 -0.90
N GLY A 50 5.46 -15.28 -1.62
CA GLY A 50 4.76 -14.01 -1.66
C GLY A 50 3.80 -13.95 -2.85
N GLY A 51 3.66 -12.76 -3.43
CA GLY A 51 2.83 -12.56 -4.62
C GLY A 51 2.48 -11.09 -4.82
N GLY A 52 1.79 -10.83 -5.94
CA GLY A 52 1.29 -9.52 -6.31
C GLY A 52 0.03 -9.62 -7.15
N VAL A 53 -0.76 -8.55 -7.19
CA VAL A 53 -2.02 -8.50 -7.91
C VAL A 53 -2.09 -7.22 -8.76
N LEU A 54 -2.67 -7.33 -9.95
CA LEU A 54 -2.97 -6.20 -10.81
C LEU A 54 -4.24 -5.51 -10.33
N GLN A 55 -4.13 -4.22 -10.03
CA GLN A 55 -5.24 -3.38 -9.60
C GLN A 55 -5.52 -2.31 -10.65
N GLY A 56 -6.76 -1.84 -10.74
CA GLY A 56 -7.14 -0.80 -11.68
C GLY A 56 -6.56 0.56 -11.31
N SER A 57 -6.29 0.79 -10.03
CA SER A 57 -5.64 2.02 -9.57
C SER A 57 -4.79 1.83 -8.31
N THR A 58 -3.88 2.79 -8.07
CA THR A 58 -3.12 2.87 -6.82
C THR A 58 -4.03 3.07 -5.59
N CYS A 59 -5.22 3.67 -5.76
CA CYS A 59 -6.17 3.86 -4.67
C CYS A 59 -6.67 2.52 -4.13
N GLU A 60 -7.05 1.61 -5.02
CA GLU A 60 -7.51 0.26 -4.67
C GLU A 60 -6.41 -0.49 -3.92
N ALA A 61 -5.19 -0.48 -4.46
CA ALA A 61 -4.03 -1.11 -3.81
C ALA A 61 -3.77 -0.53 -2.40
N VAL A 62 -3.86 0.80 -2.25
CA VAL A 62 -3.70 1.47 -0.95
C VAL A 62 -4.79 1.05 0.03
N VAL A 63 -6.06 0.99 -0.40
CA VAL A 63 -7.17 0.56 0.46
C VAL A 63 -6.99 -0.90 0.89
N CYS A 64 -6.60 -1.80 -0.02
CA CYS A 64 -6.33 -3.20 0.31
C CYS A 64 -5.22 -3.35 1.35
N THR A 65 -4.09 -2.65 1.16
CA THR A 65 -2.96 -2.70 2.11
C THR A 65 -3.29 -2.10 3.47
N LEU A 66 -4.05 -0.99 3.50
CA LEU A 66 -4.53 -0.37 4.73
C LEU A 66 -5.52 -1.26 5.47
N ALA A 67 -6.48 -1.86 4.77
CA ALA A 67 -7.45 -2.79 5.35
C ALA A 67 -6.74 -4.02 5.94
N ALA A 68 -5.80 -4.62 5.20
CA ALA A 68 -5.01 -5.76 5.69
C ALA A 68 -4.21 -5.41 6.95
N ALA A 69 -3.59 -4.23 6.99
CA ALA A 69 -2.87 -3.76 8.17
C ALA A 69 -3.84 -3.55 9.35
N ARG A 70 -4.96 -2.85 9.13
CA ARG A 70 -6.00 -2.58 10.13
C ARG A 70 -6.51 -3.88 10.74
N ASP A 71 -6.94 -4.83 9.92
CA ASP A 71 -7.55 -6.08 10.38
C ASP A 71 -6.54 -6.92 11.17
N ARG A 72 -5.27 -6.94 10.76
CA ARG A 72 -4.18 -7.56 11.53
C ARG A 72 -3.97 -6.91 12.89
N ALA A 73 -4.09 -5.59 12.99
CA ALA A 73 -3.94 -4.88 14.26
C ALA A 73 -5.16 -5.11 15.17
N LEU A 74 -6.38 -5.03 14.63
CA LEU A 74 -7.62 -5.26 15.37
C LEU A 74 -7.77 -6.70 15.84
N ALA A 75 -7.27 -7.68 15.09
CA ALA A 75 -7.21 -9.07 15.53
C ALA A 75 -6.40 -9.26 16.84
N LYS A 76 -5.44 -8.36 17.12
CA LYS A 76 -4.62 -8.38 18.35
C LYS A 76 -5.15 -7.49 19.46
N LEU A 77 -5.76 -6.35 19.11
CA LEU A 77 -6.14 -5.28 20.04
C LEU A 77 -7.64 -5.24 20.35
N GLY A 78 -8.45 -6.03 19.64
CA GLY A 78 -9.91 -5.94 19.65
C GLY A 78 -10.44 -4.85 18.71
N HIS A 79 -11.66 -5.05 18.20
CA HIS A 79 -12.29 -4.16 17.21
C HIS A 79 -12.50 -2.73 17.73
N GLU A 80 -12.80 -2.58 19.02
CA GLU A 80 -12.97 -1.29 19.72
C GLU A 80 -11.73 -0.38 19.64
N SER A 81 -10.55 -0.95 19.37
CA SER A 81 -9.29 -0.21 19.29
C SER A 81 -9.10 0.52 17.95
N ILE A 82 -10.07 0.49 17.03
CA ILE A 82 -9.98 1.17 15.72
C ILE A 82 -9.68 2.67 15.85
N MET A 83 -10.28 3.32 16.85
CA MET A 83 -10.09 4.76 17.12
C MET A 83 -8.70 5.09 17.67
N LYS A 84 -7.90 4.08 18.02
CA LYS A 84 -6.51 4.25 18.46
C LYS A 84 -5.50 4.07 17.33
N LEU A 85 -5.93 3.60 16.15
CA LEU A 85 -5.00 3.33 15.05
C LEU A 85 -4.58 4.64 14.38
N VAL A 86 -3.27 4.77 14.12
CA VAL A 86 -2.64 5.95 13.51
C VAL A 86 -1.91 5.58 12.23
N VAL A 87 -2.10 6.38 11.19
CA VAL A 87 -1.39 6.25 9.92
C VAL A 87 -0.52 7.46 9.65
N TYR A 88 0.63 7.23 9.04
CA TYR A 88 1.65 8.23 8.77
C TYR A 88 1.88 8.36 7.27
N ALA A 89 2.02 9.59 6.79
CA ALA A 89 2.33 9.91 5.41
C ALA A 89 3.37 11.02 5.35
N SER A 90 4.14 11.12 4.25
CA SER A 90 4.88 12.35 3.97
C SER A 90 3.95 13.44 3.42
N ASP A 91 4.34 14.70 3.55
CA ASP A 91 3.68 15.84 2.90
C ASP A 91 3.69 15.78 1.36
N GLN A 92 4.54 14.95 0.76
CA GLN A 92 4.58 14.69 -0.70
C GLN A 92 3.65 13.55 -1.14
N THR A 93 2.95 12.92 -0.20
CA THR A 93 2.10 11.76 -0.50
C THR A 93 0.82 12.21 -1.21
N HIS A 94 0.47 11.52 -2.31
CA HIS A 94 -0.75 11.82 -3.05
C HIS A 94 -2.00 11.71 -2.15
N VAL A 95 -2.95 12.62 -2.32
CA VAL A 95 -4.18 12.75 -1.51
C VAL A 95 -5.01 11.46 -1.42
N THR A 96 -4.85 10.57 -2.40
CA THR A 96 -5.44 9.21 -2.41
C THR A 96 -5.18 8.46 -1.11
N PHE A 97 -4.01 8.60 -0.48
CA PHE A 97 -3.72 7.90 0.77
C PHE A 97 -4.60 8.38 1.93
N GLN A 98 -4.81 9.70 2.05
CA GLN A 98 -5.72 10.26 3.05
C GLN A 98 -7.16 9.79 2.82
N LYS A 99 -7.61 9.79 1.56
CA LYS A 99 -8.95 9.28 1.19
C LYS A 99 -9.09 7.79 1.52
N GLY A 100 -8.07 6.98 1.23
CA GLY A 100 -8.06 5.55 1.57
C GLY A 100 -8.10 5.30 3.07
N ALA A 101 -7.36 6.07 3.87
CA ALA A 101 -7.41 5.98 5.32
C ALA A 101 -8.79 6.34 5.88
N GLN A 102 -9.43 7.38 5.34
CA GLN A 102 -10.80 7.74 5.70
C GLN A 102 -11.79 6.63 5.32
N LEU A 103 -11.65 6.04 4.13
CA LEU A 103 -12.52 4.97 3.64
C LEU A 103 -12.49 3.72 4.53
N ILE A 104 -11.32 3.37 5.08
CA ILE A 104 -11.17 2.22 5.98
C ILE A 104 -11.50 2.52 7.45
N GLY A 105 -11.99 3.74 7.75
CA GLY A 105 -12.49 4.13 9.06
C GLY A 105 -11.45 4.76 10.00
N ILE A 106 -10.29 5.19 9.50
CA ILE A 106 -9.31 5.92 10.32
C ILE A 106 -9.78 7.36 10.49
N PRO A 107 -9.91 7.86 11.74
CA PRO A 107 -10.37 9.23 11.95
C PRO A 107 -9.33 10.23 11.44
N PRO A 108 -9.75 11.41 10.90
CA PRO A 108 -8.82 12.42 10.42
C PRO A 108 -7.81 12.88 11.48
N SER A 109 -8.21 12.84 12.77
CA SER A 109 -7.35 13.15 13.91
C SER A 109 -6.19 12.18 14.11
N ASN A 110 -6.21 11.00 13.47
CA ASN A 110 -5.17 9.98 13.55
C ASN A 110 -4.40 9.83 12.23
N PHE A 111 -4.58 10.77 11.31
CA PHE A 111 -3.76 10.87 10.11
C PHE A 111 -2.61 11.86 10.37
N ARG A 112 -1.37 11.38 10.28
CA ARG A 112 -0.17 12.15 10.61
C ARG A 112 0.61 12.47 9.34
N VAL A 113 0.71 13.75 9.01
CA VAL A 113 1.56 14.22 7.90
C VAL A 113 2.92 14.63 8.46
N ILE A 114 3.95 13.94 8.03
CA ILE A 114 5.34 14.22 8.38
C ILE A 114 5.91 15.16 7.31
N GLN A 115 6.33 16.34 7.75
CA GLN A 115 6.93 17.35 6.88
C GLN A 115 8.28 16.86 6.33
N THR A 116 8.52 17.09 5.05
CA THR A 116 9.81 16.84 4.40
C THR A 116 10.46 18.16 3.99
N SER A 117 11.75 18.13 3.67
CA SER A 117 12.50 19.33 3.32
C SER A 117 13.35 19.15 2.08
N ALA A 118 13.71 20.25 1.42
CA ALA A 118 14.64 20.24 0.29
C ALA A 118 16.00 19.63 0.66
N ALA A 119 16.49 19.85 1.89
CA ALA A 119 17.74 19.27 2.39
C ALA A 119 17.71 17.72 2.42
N SER A 120 16.54 17.14 2.64
CA SER A 120 16.32 15.69 2.58
C SER A 120 15.97 15.16 1.18
N GLY A 121 15.94 16.03 0.16
CA GLY A 121 15.42 15.71 -1.17
C GLY A 121 13.94 15.33 -1.15
N TYR A 122 13.16 15.96 -0.26
CA TYR A 122 11.75 15.67 -0.01
C TYR A 122 11.46 14.21 0.37
N GLY A 123 12.46 13.52 0.93
CA GLY A 123 12.31 12.19 1.49
C GLY A 123 11.91 12.22 2.95
N LEU A 124 11.23 11.17 3.42
CA LEU A 124 11.00 10.98 4.84
C LEU A 124 12.32 10.73 5.59
N ILE A 125 12.53 11.46 6.68
CA ILE A 125 13.68 11.30 7.57
C ILE A 125 13.30 10.36 8.71
N THR A 126 14.15 9.35 8.97
CA THR A 126 13.91 8.34 10.00
C THR A 126 13.73 8.94 11.39
N ASP A 127 14.49 9.97 11.75
CA ASP A 127 14.38 10.62 13.06
C ASP A 127 13.05 11.35 13.25
N ALA A 128 12.55 12.01 12.21
CA ALA A 128 11.25 12.67 12.22
C ALA A 128 10.11 11.64 12.41
N ILE A 129 10.19 10.49 11.72
CA ILE A 129 9.26 9.38 11.89
C ILE A 129 9.34 8.83 13.31
N ARG A 130 10.54 8.56 13.82
CA ARG A 130 10.75 8.00 15.16
C ARG A 130 10.20 8.93 16.24
N ALA A 131 10.40 10.24 16.10
CA ALA A 131 9.86 11.23 17.02
C ALA A 131 8.32 11.28 16.97
N ALA A 132 7.72 11.23 15.77
CA ALA A 132 6.27 11.20 15.61
C ALA A 132 5.65 9.94 16.23
N VAL A 133 6.21 8.77 15.90
CA VAL A 133 5.79 7.48 16.45
C VAL A 133 5.97 7.45 17.98
N GLY A 134 7.08 7.96 18.51
CA GLY A 134 7.32 8.00 19.96
C GLY A 134 6.30 8.84 20.71
N ARG A 135 5.90 10.00 20.17
CA ARG A 135 4.84 10.85 20.75
C ARG A 135 3.47 10.17 20.75
N ASP A 136 3.13 9.51 19.65
CA ASP A 136 1.86 8.80 19.50
C ASP A 136 1.80 7.54 20.40
N VAL A 137 2.90 6.79 20.53
CA VAL A 137 2.96 5.68 21.49
C VAL A 137 2.83 6.18 22.93
N ALA A 138 3.45 7.30 23.28
CA ALA A 138 3.35 7.90 24.60
C ALA A 138 1.93 8.43 24.92
N SER A 139 1.16 8.83 23.91
CA SER A 139 -0.26 9.22 24.08
C SER A 139 -1.24 8.04 24.06
N GLY A 140 -0.73 6.80 23.98
CA GLY A 140 -1.54 5.58 24.06
C GLY A 140 -2.26 5.19 22.76
N VAL A 141 -1.89 5.80 21.63
CA VAL A 141 -2.36 5.40 20.31
C VAL A 141 -1.39 4.41 19.65
N VAL A 142 -1.87 3.69 18.63
CA VAL A 142 -1.18 2.56 18.01
C VAL A 142 -0.75 2.92 16.59
N PRO A 143 0.57 3.01 16.33
CA PRO A 143 1.10 3.15 14.98
C PRO A 143 0.72 1.94 14.11
N LEU A 144 0.03 2.18 12.99
CA LEU A 144 -0.47 1.13 12.10
C LEU A 144 0.31 1.03 10.79
N TYR A 145 0.43 2.14 10.07
CA TYR A 145 0.90 2.14 8.69
C TYR A 145 1.69 3.41 8.38
N LEU A 146 2.75 3.28 7.57
CA LEU A 146 3.53 4.40 7.06
C LEU A 146 3.58 4.31 5.54
N LEU A 147 3.12 5.36 4.85
CA LEU A 147 3.34 5.52 3.41
C LEU A 147 4.44 6.56 3.17
N GLY A 148 5.55 6.09 2.59
CA GLY A 148 6.62 6.96 2.13
C GLY A 148 6.54 7.20 0.63
N CYS A 149 6.39 8.47 0.24
CA CYS A 149 6.63 8.90 -1.13
C CYS A 149 8.06 9.43 -1.25
N ARG A 150 8.79 8.98 -2.26
CA ARG A 150 10.10 9.55 -2.62
C ARG A 150 9.99 10.13 -4.01
N ILE A 151 10.32 11.41 -4.14
CA ILE A 151 10.41 12.05 -5.45
C ILE A 151 11.62 11.44 -6.18
N PRO A 152 11.45 10.93 -7.42
CA PRO A 152 12.56 10.40 -8.20
C PRO A 152 13.64 11.47 -8.38
N ARG A 153 14.90 11.13 -8.07
CA ARG A 153 16.07 11.97 -8.43
C ARG A 153 16.33 11.84 -9.93
N ILE A 154 15.46 12.40 -10.75
CA ILE A 154 15.63 12.43 -12.22
C ILE A 154 16.29 13.76 -12.67
N PHE A 155 16.43 14.75 -11.77
CA PHE A 155 16.99 16.08 -12.08
C PHE A 155 18.11 16.55 -11.12
N THR A 156 18.90 15.64 -10.55
CA THR A 156 20.13 15.99 -9.80
C THR A 156 21.26 15.03 -10.13
#